data_AF-A0A524NAC6-F1
#
_entry.id   AF-A0A524NAC6-F1
#
_cell.length_a   1.000
_cell.length_b   1.000
_cell.length_c   1.000
_cell.angle_alpha   90.00
_cell.angle_beta   90.00
_cell.angle_gamma   90.00
#
_symmetry.space_group_name_H-M   'P 1'
#
loop_
_entity.id
_entity.type
_entity.pdbx_description
1 polymer ?
#
loop_
_entity_poly.entity_id
_entity_poly.type
_entity_poly.pdbx_seq_one_letter_code
_entity_poly.pdbx_strand_id
1 'polypeptide(L)'
;VAETAVATAVESKDVLLERLATRIADGVLEFPLVEAVEVTVTKLRPPIPVEVATTAVRIRRSMLERDAVAVRSHRAFVALGSNLGDRVSFLRSAVAGLSRVVAESRVFETDPIGGPGGQNAFLNMVVEVETLLDPFALLRRCQRLEAEAMRQRVVHWGPRTLDVDIILYDEVEVRSDDLVLPHPRFTERRFVLAPLADIAPEHCPAGWDEVLEPAAVSARGCLVDL
;
A
#
# COMPACT_ATOMS: atom_id res chain seq x y z
N VAL A 1 -4.42 31.11 -15.07
CA VAL A 1 -4.78 31.17 -13.63
C VAL A 1 -6.28 31.38 -13.42
N ALA A 2 -6.86 32.56 -13.70
CA ALA A 2 -8.28 32.83 -13.42
C ALA A 2 -9.25 31.90 -14.18
N GLU A 3 -9.02 31.70 -15.48
CA GLU A 3 -9.84 30.78 -16.30
C GLU A 3 -9.78 29.33 -15.79
N THR A 4 -8.58 28.85 -15.42
CA THR A 4 -8.39 27.51 -14.83
C THR A 4 -9.19 27.32 -13.54
N ALA A 5 -9.19 28.33 -12.66
CA ALA A 5 -9.94 28.28 -11.41
C ALA A 5 -11.46 28.25 -11.66
N VAL A 6 -11.94 29.07 -12.61
CA VAL A 6 -13.37 29.13 -12.99
C VAL A 6 -13.82 27.83 -13.66
N ALA A 7 -13.06 27.31 -14.62
CA ALA A 7 -13.36 26.05 -15.29
C ALA A 7 -13.47 24.90 -14.28
N THR A 8 -12.49 24.79 -13.38
CA THR A 8 -12.49 23.77 -12.31
C THR A 8 -13.70 23.91 -11.39
N ALA A 9 -14.10 25.14 -11.04
CA ALA A 9 -15.26 25.40 -10.20
C ALA A 9 -16.59 25.05 -10.89
N VAL A 10 -16.74 25.38 -12.17
CA VAL A 10 -17.96 25.14 -12.94
C VAL A 10 -18.17 23.66 -13.25
N GLU A 11 -17.10 22.93 -13.55
CA GLU A 11 -17.16 21.50 -13.90
C GLU A 11 -17.18 20.56 -12.69
N SER A 12 -16.95 21.09 -11.48
CA SER A 12 -16.82 20.26 -10.29
C SER A 12 -18.15 19.58 -9.91
N LYS A 13 -18.03 18.29 -9.60
CA LYS A 13 -19.07 17.47 -8.95
C LYS A 13 -18.68 17.10 -7.52
N ASP A 14 -17.70 17.81 -6.94
CA ASP A 14 -17.18 17.51 -5.62
C ASP A 14 -18.23 17.81 -4.55
N VAL A 15 -18.43 16.84 -3.65
CA VAL A 15 -19.38 16.98 -2.52
C VAL A 15 -18.78 17.84 -1.39
N LEU A 16 -17.44 17.88 -1.30
CA LEU A 16 -16.67 18.56 -0.26
C LEU A 16 -16.00 19.83 -0.82
N LEU A 17 -16.10 20.94 -0.09
CA LEU A 17 -15.49 22.22 -0.49
C LEU A 17 -13.96 22.14 -0.48
N GLU A 18 -13.39 21.30 0.39
CA GLU A 18 -11.97 21.03 0.54
C GLU A 18 -11.38 20.41 -0.73
N ARG A 19 -12.09 19.45 -1.34
CA ARG A 19 -11.66 18.80 -2.59
C ARG A 19 -11.67 19.79 -3.75
N LEU A 20 -12.72 20.59 -3.85
CA LEU A 20 -12.79 21.64 -4.85
C LEU A 20 -11.67 22.68 -4.68
N ALA A 21 -11.47 23.17 -3.45
CA ALA A 21 -10.41 24.11 -3.13
C ALA A 21 -9.03 23.56 -3.50
N THR A 22 -8.79 22.28 -3.21
CA THR A 22 -7.53 21.58 -3.54
C THR A 22 -7.31 21.48 -5.04
N ARG A 23 -8.31 21.03 -5.81
CA ARG A 23 -8.19 20.94 -7.28
C ARG A 23 -7.92 22.29 -7.94
N ILE A 24 -8.55 23.36 -7.45
CA ILE A 24 -8.29 24.72 -7.93
C ILE A 24 -6.83 25.10 -7.62
N ALA A 25 -6.36 24.82 -6.41
CA ALA A 25 -4.98 25.12 -6.01
C ALA A 25 -3.97 24.37 -6.89
N ASP A 26 -4.18 23.07 -7.12
CA ASP A 26 -3.29 22.23 -7.92
C ASP A 26 -3.20 22.72 -9.37
N GLY A 27 -4.34 22.99 -10.02
CA GLY A 27 -4.36 23.52 -11.38
C GLY A 27 -3.77 24.93 -11.51
N VAL A 28 -3.84 25.75 -10.47
CA VAL A 28 -3.19 27.07 -10.43
C VAL A 28 -1.68 26.97 -10.25
N LEU A 29 -1.19 25.96 -9.52
CA LEU A 29 0.24 25.74 -9.33
C LEU A 29 0.93 25.11 -10.56
N GLU A 30 0.19 24.65 -11.57
CA GLU A 30 0.77 24.25 -12.86
C GLU A 30 1.40 25.43 -13.63
N PHE A 31 1.06 26.66 -13.28
CA PHE A 31 1.62 27.86 -13.90
C PHE A 31 3.04 28.13 -13.37
N PRO A 32 4.08 28.16 -14.22
CA PRO A 32 5.49 28.21 -13.78
C PRO A 32 5.89 29.39 -12.88
N LEU A 33 5.15 30.50 -12.94
CA LEU A 33 5.44 31.72 -12.17
C LEU A 33 4.65 31.82 -10.86
N VAL A 34 3.79 30.85 -10.55
CA VAL A 34 2.97 30.87 -9.33
C VAL A 34 3.69 30.13 -8.21
N GLU A 35 4.30 30.88 -7.29
CA GLU A 35 5.02 30.31 -6.14
C GLU A 35 4.10 29.83 -5.02
N ALA A 36 2.90 30.40 -4.90
CA ALA A 36 1.88 29.97 -3.95
C ALA A 36 0.49 30.43 -4.38
N VAL A 37 -0.51 29.70 -3.89
CA VAL A 37 -1.92 29.98 -4.10
C VAL A 37 -2.66 29.84 -2.78
N GLU A 38 -3.54 30.81 -2.50
CA GLU A 38 -4.55 30.68 -1.46
C GLU A 38 -5.91 30.60 -2.14
N VAL A 39 -6.64 29.52 -1.89
CA VAL A 39 -7.97 29.29 -2.45
C VAL A 39 -8.99 29.36 -1.33
N THR A 40 -9.94 30.29 -1.45
CA THR A 40 -11.10 30.34 -0.56
C THR A 40 -12.35 29.97 -1.36
N VAL A 41 -12.99 28.86 -1.01
CA VAL A 41 -14.28 28.44 -1.59
C VAL A 41 -15.37 28.76 -0.59
N THR A 42 -16.30 29.63 -0.97
CA THR A 42 -17.40 30.10 -0.12
C THR A 42 -18.72 29.48 -0.55
N LYS A 43 -19.42 28.85 0.38
CA LYS A 43 -20.79 28.38 0.23
C LYS A 43 -21.74 29.44 0.78
N LEU A 44 -22.49 30.07 -0.12
CA LEU A 44 -23.54 31.02 0.24
C LEU A 44 -24.77 30.26 0.73
N ARG A 45 -25.32 30.66 1.89
CA ARG A 45 -26.51 30.04 2.51
C ARG A 45 -26.38 28.51 2.69
N PRO A 46 -25.44 28.05 3.54
CA PRO A 46 -25.25 26.63 3.77
C PRO A 46 -26.49 26.00 4.45
N PRO A 47 -26.86 24.75 4.10
CA PRO A 47 -28.04 24.08 4.65
C PRO A 47 -27.71 23.47 6.02
N ILE A 48 -27.43 24.33 7.00
CA ILE A 48 -27.14 23.93 8.38
C ILE A 48 -28.20 24.53 9.33
N PRO A 49 -28.48 23.88 10.48
CA PRO A 49 -29.53 24.33 11.41
C PRO A 49 -29.06 25.52 12.28
N VAL A 50 -28.28 26.43 11.71
CA VAL A 50 -27.77 27.64 12.36
C VAL A 50 -27.84 28.77 11.32
N GLU A 51 -28.28 29.95 11.74
CA GLU A 51 -28.41 31.11 10.85
C GLU A 51 -27.03 31.71 10.56
N VAL A 52 -26.42 31.26 9.46
CA VAL A 52 -25.17 31.81 8.95
C VAL A 52 -25.32 32.22 7.49
N ALA A 53 -24.81 33.40 7.15
CA ALA A 53 -24.87 33.91 5.77
C ALA A 53 -24.00 33.08 4.82
N THR A 54 -22.81 32.67 5.29
CA THR A 54 -21.82 31.93 4.49
C THR A 54 -20.99 30.99 5.36
N THR A 55 -20.48 29.93 4.75
CA THR A 55 -19.35 29.16 5.25
C THR A 55 -18.27 29.10 4.19
N ALA A 56 -17.00 29.00 4.57
CA ALA A 56 -15.91 28.92 3.61
C ALA A 56 -14.84 27.94 4.08
N VAL A 57 -14.20 27.29 3.11
CA VAL A 57 -12.92 26.61 3.30
C VAL A 57 -11.85 27.46 2.65
N ARG A 58 -10.78 27.73 3.41
CA ARG A 58 -9.58 28.38 2.91
C ARG A 58 -8.43 27.40 3.01
N ILE A 59 -7.75 27.18 1.89
CA ILE A 59 -6.48 26.45 1.86
C ILE A 59 -5.39 27.35 1.29
N ARG A 60 -4.17 27.13 1.74
CA ARG A 60 -2.97 27.69 1.15
C ARG A 60 -2.06 26.55 0.70
N ARG A 61 -1.49 26.68 -0.49
CA ARG A 61 -0.52 25.76 -1.07
C ARG A 61 0.59 26.57 -1.72
N SER A 62 1.82 26.15 -1.53
CA SER A 62 2.99 26.74 -2.21
C SER A 62 3.65 25.74 -3.15
N MET A 63 4.38 26.22 -4.15
CA MET A 63 5.33 25.42 -4.94
C MET A 63 6.32 24.75 -4.00
N LEU A 64 6.81 25.43 -2.95
CA LEU A 64 7.66 24.80 -1.95
C LEU A 64 6.97 23.65 -1.22
N GLU A 65 5.66 23.72 -0.92
CA GLU A 65 4.91 22.59 -0.36
C GLU A 65 4.57 21.54 -1.43
N ARG A 66 4.38 21.94 -2.68
CA ARG A 66 4.11 21.05 -3.83
C ARG A 66 5.36 20.30 -4.28
N ASP A 67 6.54 20.90 -4.09
CA ASP A 67 7.87 20.40 -4.38
C ASP A 67 8.56 19.84 -3.12
N ALA A 68 8.13 20.19 -1.91
CA ALA A 68 8.47 19.44 -0.68
C ALA A 68 7.57 18.21 -0.53
N VAL A 69 6.38 18.24 -1.11
CA VAL A 69 5.71 17.07 -1.69
C VAL A 69 6.26 16.83 -3.10
N ALA A 70 7.58 16.98 -3.30
CA ALA A 70 8.28 16.12 -4.24
C ALA A 70 7.74 14.74 -3.90
N VAL A 71 7.06 14.15 -4.88
CA VAL A 71 6.46 12.81 -4.85
C VAL A 71 7.48 11.89 -4.18
N ARG A 72 7.42 11.80 -2.84
CA ARG A 72 8.34 10.96 -2.08
C ARG A 72 7.74 9.61 -2.25
N SER A 73 8.23 8.92 -3.27
CA SER A 73 7.94 7.53 -3.41
C SER A 73 8.68 6.79 -2.31
N HIS A 74 7.89 6.04 -1.55
CA HIS A 74 8.33 5.23 -0.44
C HIS A 74 8.64 3.84 -0.96
N ARG A 75 9.67 3.22 -0.39
CA ARG A 75 10.01 1.82 -0.67
C ARG A 75 9.35 0.95 0.39
N ALA A 76 8.63 -0.08 -0.04
CA ALA A 76 8.06 -1.07 0.87
C ALA A 76 8.33 -2.48 0.35
N PHE A 77 8.50 -3.41 1.28
CA PHE A 77 8.59 -4.84 0.99
C PHE A 77 7.32 -5.51 1.44
N VAL A 78 6.65 -6.21 0.53
CA VAL A 78 5.34 -6.83 0.78
C VAL A 78 5.47 -8.34 0.58
N ALA A 79 5.14 -9.11 1.61
CA ALA A 79 5.02 -10.56 1.56
C ALA A 79 3.66 -10.95 1.00
N LEU A 80 3.65 -11.89 0.06
CA LEU A 80 2.46 -12.47 -0.53
C LEU A 80 2.42 -13.97 -0.23
N GLY A 81 1.25 -14.49 0.15
CA GLY A 81 1.06 -15.90 0.47
C GLY A 81 -0.28 -16.45 -0.02
N SER A 82 -0.30 -17.68 -0.56
CA SER A 82 -1.54 -18.33 -1.00
C SER A 82 -1.47 -19.86 -0.88
N ASN A 83 -2.50 -20.50 -0.31
CA ASN A 83 -2.60 -21.96 -0.27
C ASN A 83 -3.98 -22.53 -0.67
N LEU A 84 -4.91 -21.69 -1.11
CA LEU A 84 -6.26 -22.11 -1.49
C LEU A 84 -6.60 -21.63 -2.90
N GLY A 85 -7.22 -22.51 -3.70
CA GLY A 85 -7.65 -22.19 -5.06
C GLY A 85 -6.48 -22.06 -6.04
N ASP A 86 -6.62 -21.16 -7.02
CA ASP A 86 -5.57 -20.86 -8.00
C ASP A 86 -4.50 -19.95 -7.39
N ARG A 87 -3.58 -20.58 -6.65
CA ARG A 87 -2.54 -19.91 -5.86
C ARG A 87 -1.68 -18.96 -6.71
N VAL A 88 -1.32 -19.36 -7.93
CA VAL A 88 -0.48 -18.56 -8.83
C VAL A 88 -1.25 -17.35 -9.35
N SER A 89 -2.52 -17.53 -9.74
CA SER A 89 -3.37 -16.43 -10.19
C SER A 89 -3.58 -15.39 -9.09
N PHE A 90 -3.78 -15.82 -7.84
CA PHE A 90 -3.89 -14.89 -6.70
C PHE A 90 -2.62 -14.08 -6.48
N LEU A 91 -1.43 -14.70 -6.57
CA LEU A 91 -0.17 -13.96 -6.49
C LEU A 91 -0.04 -12.95 -7.64
N ARG A 92 -0.35 -13.34 -8.88
CA ARG A 92 -0.35 -12.43 -10.04
C ARG A 92 -1.28 -11.25 -9.87
N SER A 93 -2.51 -11.48 -9.41
CA SER A 93 -3.47 -10.42 -9.14
C SER A 93 -2.99 -9.49 -8.03
N ALA A 94 -2.34 -10.02 -7.00
CA ALA A 94 -1.77 -9.21 -5.92
C ALA A 94 -0.62 -8.32 -6.45
N VAL A 95 0.33 -8.88 -7.19
CA VAL A 95 1.45 -8.13 -7.81
C VAL A 95 0.91 -7.04 -8.74
N ALA A 96 -0.03 -7.37 -9.63
CA ALA A 96 -0.66 -6.39 -10.53
C ALA A 96 -1.50 -5.33 -9.79
N GLY A 97 -2.03 -5.69 -8.62
CA GLY A 97 -2.82 -4.82 -7.76
C GLY A 97 -1.98 -3.93 -6.83
N LEU A 98 -0.71 -4.25 -6.60
CA LEU A 98 0.21 -3.37 -5.91
C LEU A 98 0.62 -2.19 -6.82
N SER A 99 1.26 -1.17 -6.25
CA SER A 99 1.75 -0.02 -7.02
C SER A 99 2.93 -0.45 -7.92
N ARG A 100 3.82 0.47 -8.29
CA ARG A 100 5.01 0.18 -9.10
C ARG A 100 5.89 -0.86 -8.39
N VAL A 101 5.78 -2.12 -8.82
CA VAL A 101 6.66 -3.21 -8.37
C VAL A 101 8.03 -3.02 -9.02
N VAL A 102 9.07 -2.92 -8.20
CA VAL A 102 10.45 -2.66 -8.62
C VAL A 102 11.25 -3.96 -8.72
N ALA A 103 10.94 -4.93 -7.85
CA ALA A 103 11.55 -6.25 -7.85
C ALA A 103 10.55 -7.31 -7.35
N GLU A 104 10.67 -8.52 -7.87
CA GLU A 104 9.91 -9.69 -7.46
C GLU A 104 10.90 -10.81 -7.11
N SER A 105 10.73 -11.44 -5.96
CA SER A 105 11.44 -12.68 -5.65
C SER A 105 10.93 -13.82 -6.53
N ARG A 106 11.68 -14.92 -6.57
CA ARG A 106 11.10 -16.22 -6.94
C ARG A 106 9.93 -16.55 -6.02
N VAL A 107 9.03 -17.39 -6.52
CA VAL A 107 7.98 -18.01 -5.72
C VAL A 107 8.59 -19.19 -4.97
N PHE A 108 8.29 -19.30 -3.69
CA PHE A 108 8.71 -20.39 -2.82
C PHE A 108 7.50 -21.20 -2.37
N GLU A 109 7.58 -22.53 -2.44
CA GLU A 109 6.57 -23.43 -1.91
C GLU A 109 6.99 -23.95 -0.54
N THR A 110 6.06 -23.89 0.41
CA THR A 110 6.30 -24.22 1.82
C THR A 110 5.15 -25.01 2.43
N ASP A 111 5.47 -25.96 3.30
CA ASP A 111 4.44 -26.65 4.07
C ASP A 111 3.73 -25.69 5.04
N PRO A 112 2.45 -25.93 5.37
CA PRO A 112 1.73 -25.14 6.37
C PRO A 112 2.43 -25.19 7.73
N ILE A 113 2.76 -24.01 8.28
CA ILE A 113 3.31 -23.88 9.62
C ILE A 113 2.16 -23.56 10.59
N GLY A 114 1.66 -24.61 11.25
CA GLY A 114 0.53 -24.51 12.18
C GLY A 114 -0.85 -24.47 11.50
N GLY A 115 -1.89 -24.20 12.29
CA GLY A 115 -3.28 -24.21 11.82
C GLY A 115 -3.89 -25.61 11.71
N PRO A 116 -5.10 -25.75 11.13
CA PRO A 116 -5.74 -27.04 10.95
C PRO A 116 -4.92 -27.96 10.02
N GLY A 117 -4.95 -29.27 10.30
CA GLY A 117 -4.30 -30.28 9.46
C GLY A 117 -4.95 -30.43 8.08
N GLY A 118 -4.20 -30.95 7.11
CA GLY A 118 -4.69 -31.20 5.74
C GLY A 118 -4.73 -29.97 4.83
N GLN A 119 -4.09 -28.88 5.22
CA GLN A 119 -3.90 -27.71 4.36
C GLN A 119 -2.92 -28.02 3.22
N ASN A 120 -3.18 -27.46 2.04
CA ASN A 120 -2.22 -27.49 0.93
C ASN A 120 -0.98 -26.65 1.27
N ALA A 121 0.13 -26.93 0.59
CA ALA A 121 1.32 -26.09 0.65
C ALA A 121 1.00 -24.63 0.24
N PHE A 122 1.72 -23.70 0.86
CA PHE A 122 1.67 -22.28 0.53
C PHE A 122 2.65 -21.97 -0.60
N LEU A 123 2.23 -21.13 -1.55
CA LEU A 123 3.13 -20.34 -2.37
C LEU A 123 3.38 -19.01 -1.67
N ASN A 124 4.65 -18.62 -1.52
CA ASN A 124 5.07 -17.38 -0.89
C ASN A 124 6.03 -16.63 -1.81
N MET A 125 5.96 -15.30 -1.81
CA MET A 125 6.95 -14.44 -2.47
C MET A 125 7.03 -13.09 -1.75
N VAL A 126 8.08 -12.33 -2.02
CA VAL A 126 8.22 -10.94 -1.57
C VAL A 126 8.39 -10.06 -2.80
N VAL A 127 7.74 -8.90 -2.77
CA VAL A 127 7.91 -7.87 -3.78
C VAL A 127 8.41 -6.59 -3.14
N GLU A 128 9.29 -5.90 -3.83
CA GLU A 128 9.65 -4.52 -3.54
C GLU A 128 8.72 -3.60 -4.35
N VAL A 129 8.08 -2.65 -3.68
CA VAL A 129 7.20 -1.67 -4.31
C VAL A 129 7.65 -0.25 -4.02
N GLU A 130 7.50 0.58 -5.03
CA GLU A 130 7.59 2.04 -4.94
C GLU A 130 6.16 2.60 -4.87
N THR A 131 5.84 3.38 -3.84
CA THR A 131 4.47 3.83 -3.56
C THR A 131 4.38 5.25 -3.03
N LEU A 132 3.28 5.94 -3.33
CA LEU A 132 2.96 7.26 -2.75
C LEU A 132 2.02 7.15 -1.55
N LEU A 133 1.61 5.92 -1.22
CA LEU A 133 0.71 5.63 -0.11
C LEU A 133 1.51 5.64 1.19
N ASP A 134 1.05 6.36 2.19
CA ASP A 134 1.53 6.19 3.57
C ASP A 134 1.33 4.74 4.06
N PRO A 135 2.01 4.29 5.14
CA PRO A 135 1.92 2.90 5.60
C PRO A 135 0.51 2.39 5.86
N PHE A 136 -0.38 3.23 6.38
CA PHE A 136 -1.78 2.84 6.65
C PHE A 136 -2.61 2.80 5.36
N ALA A 137 -2.33 3.67 4.40
CA ALA A 137 -2.93 3.61 3.08
C ALA A 137 -2.47 2.37 2.29
N LEU A 138 -1.20 2.00 2.41
CA LEU A 138 -0.69 0.75 1.86
C LEU A 138 -1.36 -0.45 2.53
N LEU A 139 -1.51 -0.45 3.86
CA LEU A 139 -2.22 -1.51 4.59
C LEU A 139 -3.65 -1.69 4.07
N ARG A 140 -4.39 -0.59 3.88
CA ARG A 140 -5.74 -0.63 3.30
C ARG A 140 -5.74 -1.15 1.86
N ARG A 141 -4.68 -0.93 1.09
CA ARG A 141 -4.52 -1.51 -0.26
C ARG A 141 -4.32 -3.02 -0.16
N CYS A 142 -3.42 -3.49 0.70
CA CYS A 142 -3.19 -4.92 0.96
C CYS A 142 -4.49 -5.63 1.37
N GLN A 143 -5.22 -5.10 2.34
CA GLN A 143 -6.51 -5.65 2.79
C GLN A 143 -7.57 -5.71 1.67
N ARG A 144 -7.54 -4.76 0.72
CA ARG A 144 -8.44 -4.76 -0.43
C ARG A 144 -8.11 -5.88 -1.42
N LEU A 145 -6.83 -6.10 -1.69
CA LEU A 145 -6.39 -7.21 -2.55
C LEU A 145 -6.81 -8.56 -1.97
N GLU A 146 -6.72 -8.73 -0.65
CA GLU A 146 -7.22 -9.93 0.03
C GLU A 146 -8.74 -10.10 -0.12
N ALA A 147 -9.49 -9.01 0.01
CA ALA A 147 -10.93 -9.02 -0.15
C ALA A 147 -11.34 -9.34 -1.60
N GLU A 148 -10.63 -8.80 -2.59
CA GLU A 148 -10.80 -9.10 -4.02
C GLU A 148 -10.47 -10.57 -4.32
N ALA A 149 -9.50 -11.15 -3.62
CA ALA A 149 -9.20 -12.58 -3.64
C ALA A 149 -10.16 -13.43 -2.78
N MET A 150 -11.25 -12.86 -2.26
CA MET A 150 -12.26 -13.56 -1.47
C MET A 150 -11.70 -14.22 -0.20
N ARG A 151 -10.68 -13.62 0.44
CA ARG A 151 -10.11 -14.13 1.70
C ARG A 151 -11.18 -14.19 2.79
N GLN A 152 -11.33 -15.36 3.42
CA GLN A 152 -12.23 -15.55 4.58
C GLN A 152 -11.43 -15.84 5.85
N ARG A 153 -11.74 -15.15 6.95
CA ARG A 153 -11.11 -15.33 8.26
C ARG A 153 -11.96 -16.23 9.16
N VAL A 154 -12.11 -17.50 8.78
CA VAL A 154 -12.98 -18.47 9.49
C VAL A 154 -12.25 -19.17 10.63
N VAL A 155 -10.98 -19.56 10.42
CA VAL A 155 -10.17 -20.31 11.38
C VAL A 155 -8.83 -19.60 11.58
N HIS A 156 -8.37 -19.50 12.84
CA HIS A 156 -7.05 -18.95 13.14
C HIS A 156 -5.97 -19.79 12.45
N TRP A 157 -5.09 -19.13 11.67
CA TRP A 157 -4.09 -19.77 10.80
C TRP A 157 -4.64 -20.77 9.78
N GLY A 158 -5.91 -20.62 9.40
CA GLY A 158 -6.53 -21.44 8.37
C GLY A 158 -5.97 -21.18 6.96
N PRO A 159 -6.47 -21.96 5.98
CA PRO A 159 -6.16 -21.75 4.57
C PRO A 159 -6.71 -20.41 4.11
N ARG A 160 -6.01 -19.79 3.15
CA ARG A 160 -6.35 -18.47 2.59
C ARG A 160 -6.04 -18.43 1.11
N THR A 161 -6.93 -17.78 0.36
CA THR A 161 -6.76 -17.49 -1.06
C THR A 161 -5.60 -16.54 -1.30
N LEU A 162 -5.46 -15.50 -0.47
CA LEU A 162 -4.36 -14.55 -0.50
C LEU A 162 -4.10 -13.98 0.89
N ASP A 163 -2.85 -13.75 1.22
CA ASP A 163 -2.31 -13.02 2.38
C ASP A 163 -1.38 -11.95 1.82
N VAL A 164 -1.54 -10.69 2.24
CA VAL A 164 -0.72 -9.56 1.79
C VAL A 164 -0.24 -8.78 3.00
N ASP A 165 1.02 -8.98 3.40
CA ASP A 165 1.59 -8.40 4.61
C ASP A 165 2.71 -7.41 4.25
N ILE A 166 2.69 -6.19 4.83
CA ILE A 166 3.80 -5.24 4.74
C ILE A 166 4.89 -5.69 5.71
N ILE A 167 6.10 -5.96 5.20
CA ILE A 167 7.26 -6.40 5.99
C ILE A 167 8.06 -5.20 6.47
N LEU A 168 8.42 -4.31 5.54
CA LEU A 168 9.28 -3.15 5.72
C LEU A 168 8.70 -1.98 4.95
N TYR A 169 8.93 -0.77 5.44
CA TYR A 169 8.53 0.48 4.80
C TYR A 169 9.55 1.56 5.15
N ASP A 170 10.34 2.00 4.17
CA ASP A 170 11.50 2.85 4.35
C ASP A 170 12.33 2.44 5.59
N GLU A 171 12.78 3.41 6.37
CA GLU A 171 13.40 3.24 7.69
C GLU A 171 12.43 3.65 8.82
N VAL A 172 11.12 3.42 8.63
CA VAL A 172 10.07 3.86 9.56
C VAL A 172 9.69 2.75 10.53
N GLU A 173 9.65 3.10 11.83
CA GLU A 173 8.97 2.30 12.84
C GLU A 173 7.53 2.75 13.04
N VAL A 174 6.58 1.81 12.98
CA VAL A 174 5.18 2.05 13.31
C VAL A 174 4.79 1.14 14.46
N ARG A 175 4.13 1.69 15.48
CA ARG A 175 3.57 0.93 16.60
C ARG A 175 2.14 1.42 16.84
N SER A 176 1.18 0.69 16.30
CA SER A 176 -0.24 0.95 16.46
C SER A 176 -1.00 -0.36 16.57
N ASP A 177 -2.26 -0.30 16.98
CA ASP A 177 -3.13 -1.48 17.06
C ASP A 177 -3.39 -2.09 15.67
N ASP A 178 -3.41 -1.25 14.63
CA ASP A 178 -3.72 -1.68 13.26
C ASP A 178 -2.47 -2.12 12.46
N LEU A 179 -1.29 -1.57 12.77
CA LEU A 179 -0.06 -1.75 12.02
C LEU A 179 1.18 -1.69 12.92
N VAL A 180 2.07 -2.67 12.76
CA VAL A 180 3.40 -2.69 13.37
C VAL A 180 4.44 -2.86 12.27
N LEU A 181 5.39 -1.93 12.18
CA LEU A 181 6.50 -1.96 11.21
C LEU A 181 7.84 -1.74 11.93
N PRO A 182 8.91 -2.47 11.55
CA PRO A 182 8.91 -3.68 10.71
C PRO A 182 7.96 -4.76 11.23
N HIS A 183 7.47 -5.64 10.33
CA HIS A 183 6.51 -6.68 10.73
C HIS A 183 7.11 -7.57 11.83
N PRO A 184 6.49 -7.69 13.02
CA PRO A 184 7.17 -8.15 14.23
C PRO A 184 7.74 -9.58 14.16
N ARG A 185 7.21 -10.42 13.26
CA ARG A 185 7.62 -11.83 13.10
C ARG A 185 8.30 -12.14 11.77
N PHE A 186 8.68 -11.13 10.96
CA PHE A 186 9.22 -11.44 9.63
C PHE A 186 10.57 -12.17 9.71
N THR A 187 11.40 -11.82 10.70
CA THR A 187 12.72 -12.40 10.98
C THR A 187 12.67 -13.83 11.51
N GLU A 188 11.50 -14.29 11.98
CA GLU A 188 11.30 -15.63 12.52
C GLU A 188 10.78 -16.61 11.45
N ARG A 189 10.51 -16.12 10.24
CA ARG A 189 9.78 -16.86 9.20
C ARG A 189 10.65 -17.10 7.99
N ARG A 190 11.14 -18.33 7.83
CA ARG A 190 11.98 -18.71 6.69
C ARG A 190 11.27 -18.49 5.35
N PHE A 191 9.97 -18.73 5.29
CA PHE A 191 9.15 -18.51 4.08
C PHE A 191 8.95 -17.04 3.72
N VAL A 192 9.31 -16.11 4.60
CA VAL A 192 9.40 -14.67 4.32
C VAL A 192 10.84 -14.28 4.01
N LEU A 193 11.80 -14.74 4.83
CA LEU A 193 13.22 -14.39 4.67
C LEU A 193 13.86 -14.97 3.41
N ALA A 194 13.52 -16.18 2.99
CA ALA A 194 14.05 -16.76 1.76
C ALA A 194 13.68 -15.95 0.52
N PRO A 195 12.41 -15.56 0.29
CA PRO A 195 12.09 -14.64 -0.79
C PRO A 195 12.61 -13.21 -0.58
N LEU A 196 12.68 -12.69 0.66
CA LEU A 196 13.30 -11.38 0.91
C LEU A 196 14.79 -11.38 0.54
N ALA A 197 15.53 -12.43 0.92
CA ALA A 197 16.95 -12.57 0.60
C ALA A 197 17.24 -12.70 -0.90
N ASP A 198 16.23 -13.10 -1.69
CA ASP A 198 16.32 -13.19 -3.15
C ASP A 198 16.43 -11.82 -3.82
N ILE A 199 15.88 -10.76 -3.19
CA ILE A 199 15.82 -9.41 -3.77
C ILE A 199 16.48 -8.31 -2.93
N ALA A 200 16.58 -8.49 -1.60
CA ALA A 200 17.15 -7.53 -0.67
C ALA A 200 17.80 -8.22 0.55
N PRO A 201 18.89 -8.98 0.33
CA PRO A 201 19.57 -9.72 1.39
C PRO A 201 20.10 -8.85 2.54
N GLU A 202 20.36 -7.56 2.29
CA GLU A 202 20.79 -6.58 3.28
C GLU A 202 19.76 -6.34 4.40
N HIS A 203 18.49 -6.69 4.18
CA HIS A 203 17.43 -6.57 5.18
C HIS A 203 17.23 -7.86 6.01
N CYS A 204 17.97 -8.93 5.72
CA CYS A 204 17.87 -10.18 6.46
C CYS A 204 18.83 -10.19 7.67
N PRO A 205 18.41 -10.73 8.83
CA PRO A 205 19.31 -10.90 9.98
C PRO A 205 20.49 -11.81 9.65
N ALA A 206 21.69 -11.51 10.17
CA ALA A 206 22.86 -12.37 9.93
C ALA A 206 22.62 -13.81 10.43
N GLY A 207 22.97 -14.81 9.62
CA GLY A 207 22.85 -16.24 9.94
C GLY A 207 21.42 -16.77 10.02
N TRP A 208 20.42 -16.02 9.53
CA TRP A 208 19.01 -16.44 9.55
C TRP A 208 18.78 -17.81 8.87
N ASP A 209 19.58 -18.11 7.86
CA ASP A 209 19.50 -19.31 7.05
C ASP A 209 20.09 -20.55 7.73
N GLU A 210 20.95 -20.35 8.73
CA GLU A 210 21.47 -21.40 9.63
C GLU A 210 20.51 -21.68 10.79
N VAL A 211 19.84 -20.64 11.29
CA VAL A 211 18.94 -20.74 12.46
C VAL A 211 17.58 -21.33 12.10
N LEU A 212 17.07 -21.05 10.90
CA LEU A 212 15.75 -21.52 10.48
C LEU A 212 15.86 -22.73 9.55
N GLU A 213 15.16 -23.82 9.86
CA GLU A 213 15.26 -25.09 9.12
C GLU A 213 14.96 -24.97 7.60
N PRO A 214 15.88 -25.40 6.70
CA PRO A 214 15.71 -25.31 5.25
C PRO A 214 14.62 -26.20 4.66
N ALA A 215 14.35 -27.34 5.30
CA ALA A 215 13.58 -28.43 4.70
C ALA A 215 12.13 -28.09 4.34
N ALA A 216 11.60 -26.98 4.85
CA ALA A 216 10.21 -26.57 4.63
C ALA A 216 10.04 -25.49 3.54
N VAL A 217 11.10 -25.08 2.83
CA VAL A 217 11.04 -23.97 1.86
C VAL A 217 11.81 -24.28 0.59
N SER A 218 11.11 -24.35 -0.55
CA SER A 218 11.70 -24.66 -1.86
C SER A 218 11.36 -23.63 -2.93
N ALA A 219 12.34 -23.20 -3.73
CA ALA A 219 12.09 -22.26 -4.82
C ALA A 219 11.42 -22.96 -6.02
N ARG A 220 10.37 -22.35 -6.57
CA ARG A 220 9.60 -22.83 -7.72
C ARG A 220 9.96 -22.14 -9.03
N GLY A 221 10.50 -20.92 -8.97
CA GLY A 221 10.86 -20.11 -10.14
C GLY A 221 10.25 -18.71 -10.10
N CYS A 222 10.38 -17.95 -11.18
CA CYS A 222 9.77 -16.62 -11.31
C CYS A 222 8.26 -16.75 -11.51
N LEU A 223 7.48 -15.79 -10.98
CA LEU A 223 6.01 -15.83 -11.07
C LEU A 223 5.48 -15.86 -12.52
N VAL A 224 6.22 -15.24 -13.45
CA VAL A 224 5.87 -15.21 -14.89
C VAL A 224 5.97 -16.58 -15.57
N ASP A 225 6.76 -17.50 -15.01
CA ASP A 225 7.05 -18.81 -15.61
C ASP A 225 6.18 -19.96 -15.03
N LEU A 226 5.32 -19.67 -14.05
CA LEU A 226 4.49 -20.65 -13.32
C LEU A 226 3.05 -20.77 -13.86
#